data_AF-A0A1L8PGE2-F1
#
_entry.id   AF-A0A1L8PGE2-F1
#
_cell.length_a   1.000
_cell.length_b   1.000
_cell.length_c   1.000
_cell.angle_alpha   90.00
_cell.angle_beta   90.00
_cell.angle_gamma   90.00
#
_symmetry.space_group_name_H-M   'P 1'
#
loop_
_entity.id
_entity.type
_entity.pdbx_description
1 polymer ?
#
loop_
_entity_poly.entity_id
_entity_poly.type
_entity_poly.pdbx_seq_one_letter_code
_entity_poly.pdbx_strand_id
1 'polypeptide(L)'
;MSLNKKKEQGFVMIESIVSLSILALFIGGVFPFSLELLTIREQAKVEIELSRFLYESALFYDRMDPKNEYFSSGRVTANSVTTNKSIHLYVEDKEVRSIGFLSAEW
;
A
#
# COMPACT_ATOMS: atom_id res chain seq x y z
N MET A 1 -27.48 -43.58 -32.75
CA MET A 1 -27.50 -42.12 -32.48
C MET A 1 -27.26 -41.75 -31.00
N SER A 2 -27.79 -42.51 -30.02
CA SER A 2 -27.63 -42.23 -28.57
C SER A 2 -26.18 -42.34 -28.02
N LEU A 3 -25.39 -43.30 -28.53
CA LEU A 3 -24.00 -43.54 -28.07
C LEU A 3 -23.02 -42.41 -28.39
N ASN A 4 -23.19 -41.69 -29.51
CA ASN A 4 -22.31 -40.57 -29.87
C ASN A 4 -22.53 -39.35 -28.96
N LYS A 5 -23.79 -39.04 -28.60
CA LYS A 5 -24.10 -37.93 -27.68
C LYS A 5 -23.48 -38.10 -26.29
N LYS A 6 -23.44 -39.32 -25.76
CA LYS A 6 -22.80 -39.60 -24.45
C LYS A 6 -21.27 -39.46 -24.52
N LYS A 7 -20.64 -39.83 -25.64
CA LYS A 7 -19.20 -39.63 -25.85
C LYS A 7 -18.84 -38.15 -25.96
N GLU A 8 -19.62 -37.36 -26.70
CA GLU A 8 -19.44 -35.92 -26.81
C GLU A 8 -19.62 -35.21 -25.45
N GLN A 9 -20.65 -35.59 -24.67
CA GLN A 9 -20.83 -35.05 -23.31
C GLN A 9 -19.66 -35.39 -22.38
N GLY A 10 -19.14 -36.63 -22.42
CA GLY A 10 -17.98 -37.03 -21.63
C GLY A 10 -16.71 -36.26 -22.02
N PHE A 11 -16.54 -35.98 -23.31
CA PHE A 11 -15.42 -35.18 -23.81
C PHE A 11 -15.49 -33.73 -23.34
N VAL A 12 -16.65 -33.08 -23.48
CA VAL A 12 -16.88 -31.69 -23.01
C VAL A 12 -16.67 -31.57 -21.50
N MET A 13 -17.09 -32.58 -20.73
CA MET A 13 -16.89 -32.60 -19.28
C MET A 13 -15.40 -32.64 -18.92
N ILE A 14 -14.61 -33.48 -19.58
CA ILE A 14 -13.16 -33.56 -19.34
C ILE A 14 -12.46 -32.25 -19.72
N GLU A 15 -12.80 -31.69 -20.89
CA GLU A 15 -12.24 -30.41 -21.35
C GLU A 15 -12.54 -29.27 -20.37
N SER A 16 -13.76 -29.26 -19.81
CA SER A 16 -14.17 -28.29 -18.79
C SER A 16 -13.36 -28.45 -17.49
N ILE A 17 -13.13 -29.69 -17.03
CA ILE A 17 -12.34 -29.97 -15.83
C ILE A 17 -10.88 -29.54 -16.00
N VAL A 18 -10.30 -29.85 -17.17
CA VAL A 18 -8.93 -29.45 -17.50
C VAL A 18 -8.82 -27.92 -17.56
N SER A 19 -9.76 -27.25 -18.22
CA SER A 19 -9.80 -25.79 -18.32
C SER A 19 -9.94 -25.12 -16.95
N LEU A 20 -10.81 -25.66 -16.07
CA LEU A 20 -10.97 -25.17 -14.70
C LEU A 20 -9.72 -25.40 -13.85
N SER A 21 -9.01 -26.51 -14.06
CA SER A 21 -7.77 -26.81 -13.33
C SER A 21 -6.65 -25.86 -13.72
N ILE A 22 -6.52 -25.54 -15.02
CA ILE A 22 -5.57 -24.54 -15.53
C ILE A 22 -5.93 -23.15 -14.98
N LEU A 23 -7.21 -22.79 -14.98
CA LEU A 23 -7.67 -21.52 -14.43
C LEU A 23 -7.38 -21.41 -12.93
N ALA A 24 -7.63 -22.48 -12.16
CA ALA A 24 -7.36 -22.51 -10.73
C ALA A 24 -5.86 -22.36 -10.43
N LEU A 25 -4.99 -23.01 -11.20
CA LEU A 25 -3.54 -22.85 -11.09
C LEU A 25 -3.09 -21.42 -11.43
N PHE A 26 -3.66 -20.85 -12.49
CA PHE A 26 -3.35 -19.49 -12.91
C PHE A 26 -3.76 -18.47 -11.84
N ILE A 27 -4.99 -18.56 -11.31
CA ILE A 27 -5.46 -17.69 -10.23
C ILE A 27 -4.60 -17.91 -8.98
N GLY A 28 -4.33 -19.15 -8.62
CA GLY A 28 -3.51 -19.49 -7.45
C GLY A 28 -2.08 -18.91 -7.51
N GLY A 29 -1.49 -18.77 -8.70
CA GLY A 29 -0.18 -18.15 -8.87
C GLY A 29 -0.21 -16.63 -9.03
N VAL A 30 -1.09 -16.12 -9.89
CA VAL A 30 -1.10 -14.70 -10.28
C VAL A 30 -1.76 -13.81 -9.24
N PHE A 31 -2.81 -14.30 -8.58
CA PHE A 31 -3.55 -13.53 -7.59
C PHE A 31 -2.71 -13.13 -6.36
N PRO A 32 -1.96 -14.04 -5.70
CA PRO A 32 -1.14 -13.63 -4.56
C PRO A 32 -0.05 -12.63 -4.95
N PHE A 33 0.58 -12.81 -6.11
CA PHE A 33 1.60 -11.88 -6.61
C PHE A 33 1.00 -10.47 -6.87
N SER A 34 -0.19 -10.42 -7.45
CA SER A 34 -0.86 -9.14 -7.73
C SER A 34 -1.27 -8.42 -6.43
N LEU A 35 -1.77 -9.16 -5.44
CA LEU A 35 -2.08 -8.62 -4.12
C LEU A 35 -0.84 -8.07 -3.42
N GLU A 36 0.27 -8.83 -3.44
CA GLU A 36 1.53 -8.42 -2.85
C GLU A 36 2.03 -7.10 -3.48
N LEU A 37 2.02 -6.99 -4.80
CA LEU A 37 2.41 -5.75 -5.50
C LEU A 37 1.54 -4.55 -5.12
N LEU A 38 0.23 -4.74 -4.95
CA LEU A 38 -0.67 -3.67 -4.51
C LEU A 38 -0.34 -3.24 -3.08
N THR A 39 -0.11 -4.19 -2.17
CA THR A 39 0.25 -3.88 -0.78
C THR A 39 1.58 -3.14 -0.66
N ILE A 40 2.59 -3.54 -1.44
CA ILE A 40 3.90 -2.87 -1.47
C ILE A 40 3.74 -1.44 -1.99
N ARG A 41 2.95 -1.24 -3.06
CA ARG A 41 2.68 0.10 -3.60
C ARG A 41 1.98 1.00 -2.60
N GLU A 42 1.00 0.48 -1.89
CA GLU A 42 0.28 1.24 -0.87
C GLU A 42 1.21 1.64 0.28
N GLN A 43 2.05 0.70 0.77
CA GLN A 43 3.06 0.98 1.79
C GLN A 43 4.06 2.05 1.34
N ALA A 44 4.60 1.93 0.13
CA ALA A 44 5.56 2.91 -0.41
C ALA A 44 4.92 4.30 -0.55
N LYS A 45 3.65 4.39 -0.95
CA LYS A 45 2.94 5.67 -1.03
C LYS A 45 2.80 6.31 0.36
N VAL A 46 2.39 5.53 1.36
CA VAL A 46 2.25 6.00 2.75
C VAL A 46 3.60 6.51 3.28
N GLU A 47 4.69 5.81 2.99
CA GLU A 47 6.05 6.21 3.40
C GLU A 47 6.49 7.54 2.78
N ILE A 48 6.21 7.74 1.49
CA ILE A 48 6.53 8.99 0.77
C ILE A 48 5.70 10.15 1.33
N GLU A 49 4.40 9.95 1.55
CA GLU A 49 3.53 10.99 2.10
C GLU A 49 3.91 11.36 3.54
N LEU A 50 4.26 10.38 4.37
CA LEU A 50 4.78 10.60 5.72
C LEU A 50 6.08 11.42 5.66
N SER A 51 7.01 11.04 4.79
CA SER A 51 8.29 11.74 4.63
C SER A 51 8.08 13.19 4.17
N ARG A 52 7.15 13.42 3.24
CA ARG A 52 6.75 14.76 2.82
C ARG A 52 6.17 15.54 4.00
N PHE A 53 5.24 14.98 4.75
CA PHE A 53 4.63 15.66 5.89
C PHE A 53 5.67 16.10 6.93
N LEU A 54 6.60 15.20 7.29
CA LEU A 54 7.68 15.50 8.23
C LEU A 54 8.62 16.59 7.67
N TYR A 55 8.95 16.54 6.38
CA TYR A 55 9.78 17.54 5.72
C TYR A 55 9.11 18.92 5.67
N GLU A 56 7.85 18.99 5.23
CA GLU A 56 7.09 20.24 5.14
C GLU A 56 6.89 20.85 6.53
N SER A 57 6.55 20.03 7.53
CA SER A 57 6.47 20.47 8.92
C SER A 57 7.78 21.09 9.41
N ALA A 58 8.92 20.47 9.10
CA ALA A 58 10.23 20.98 9.49
C ALA A 58 10.65 22.25 8.71
N LEU A 59 10.32 22.33 7.42
CA LEU A 59 10.72 23.44 6.55
C LEU A 59 9.90 24.71 6.80
N PHE A 60 8.58 24.57 7.00
CA PHE A 60 7.64 25.68 7.15
C PHE A 60 7.38 26.03 8.63
N TYR A 61 8.37 25.81 9.48
CA TYR A 61 8.30 26.21 10.89
C TYR A 61 8.14 27.74 11.03
N ASP A 62 6.93 28.18 11.35
CA ASP A 62 6.62 29.58 11.66
C ASP A 62 6.51 29.78 13.17
N ARG A 63 7.41 30.60 13.71
CA ARG A 63 7.44 30.98 15.14
C ARG A 63 6.29 31.91 15.53
N MET A 64 5.76 32.65 14.56
CA MET A 64 4.75 33.68 14.79
C MET A 64 3.33 33.11 14.77
N ASP A 65 3.12 32.01 14.05
CA ASP A 65 1.85 31.29 13.96
C ASP A 65 2.07 29.78 14.19
N PRO A 66 2.24 29.35 15.45
CA PRO A 66 2.46 27.95 15.77
C PRO A 66 1.23 27.11 15.41
N LYS A 67 1.37 26.26 14.39
CA LYS A 67 0.31 25.36 13.93
C LYS A 67 0.51 23.94 14.44
N ASN A 68 -0.59 23.31 14.83
CA ASN A 68 -0.63 21.88 15.06
C ASN A 68 -1.18 21.21 13.81
N GLU A 69 -0.31 20.47 13.12
CA GLU A 69 -0.68 19.76 11.90
C GLU A 69 -0.74 18.26 12.15
N TYR A 70 -1.69 17.61 11.49
CA TYR A 70 -1.97 16.20 11.68
C TYR A 70 -2.07 15.52 10.32
N PHE A 71 -1.33 14.42 10.18
CA PHE A 71 -1.37 13.53 9.04
C PHE A 71 -1.83 12.14 9.50
N SER A 72 -2.76 11.55 8.75
CA SER A 72 -3.21 10.17 8.97
C SER A 72 -3.46 9.51 7.62
N SER A 73 -2.78 8.39 7.39
CA SER A 73 -2.92 7.60 6.18
C SER A 73 -2.81 6.12 6.54
N GLY A 74 -3.92 5.39 6.36
CA GLY A 74 -4.03 3.99 6.76
C GLY A 74 -3.87 3.79 8.26
N ARG A 75 -2.80 3.09 8.67
CA ARG A 75 -2.44 2.84 10.08
C ARG A 75 -1.42 3.82 10.64
N VAL A 76 -0.83 4.64 9.79
CA VAL A 76 0.24 5.57 10.18
C VAL A 76 -0.39 6.90 10.52
N THR A 77 -0.07 7.40 11.71
CA THR A 77 -0.45 8.74 12.16
C THR A 77 0.83 9.53 12.45
N ALA A 78 0.83 10.79 12.07
CA ALA A 78 1.89 11.71 12.40
C ALA A 78 1.32 13.05 12.81
N ASN A 79 1.93 13.68 13.80
CA ASN A 79 1.54 15.00 14.27
C ASN A 79 2.75 15.88 14.48
N SER A 80 2.61 17.13 14.05
CA SER A 80 3.55 18.19 14.30
C SER A 80 2.96 19.11 15.37
N VAL A 81 3.68 19.25 16.48
CA VAL A 81 3.33 20.18 17.56
C VAL A 81 4.34 21.32 17.53
N THR A 82 3.88 22.46 17.05
CA THR A 82 4.71 23.65 16.90
C THR A 82 4.61 24.52 18.14
N THR A 83 5.75 24.89 18.71
CA THR A 83 5.85 25.90 19.76
C THR A 83 6.59 27.13 19.24
N ASN A 84 6.55 28.22 20.00
CA ASN A 84 7.29 29.45 19.71
C ASN A 84 8.83 29.28 19.66
N LYS A 85 9.38 28.12 20.08
CA LYS A 85 10.84 27.87 20.12
C LYS A 85 11.28 26.60 19.41
N SER A 86 10.42 25.60 19.30
CA SER A 86 10.72 24.28 18.73
C SER A 86 9.51 23.70 17.99
N ILE A 87 9.78 22.72 17.15
CA ILE A 87 8.77 21.84 16.55
C ILE A 87 9.04 20.42 17.04
N HIS A 88 7.99 19.75 17.51
CA HIS A 88 8.06 18.35 17.93
C HIS A 88 7.25 17.51 16.96
N LEU A 89 7.91 16.57 16.30
CA LEU A 89 7.29 15.66 15.34
C LEU A 89 7.09 14.31 16.02
N TYR A 90 5.89 13.76 15.89
CA TYR A 90 5.54 12.45 16.42
C TYR A 90 4.99 11.58 15.30
N VAL A 91 5.34 10.30 15.31
CA VAL A 91 4.79 9.27 14.42
C VAL A 91 4.36 8.11 15.30
N GLU A 92 3.09 7.71 15.21
CA GLU A 92 2.50 6.66 16.06
C GLU A 92 2.82 6.87 17.56
N ASP A 93 2.62 8.11 18.03
CA ASP A 93 2.88 8.57 19.41
C ASP A 93 4.37 8.53 19.85
N LYS A 94 5.32 8.28 18.94
CA LYS A 94 6.76 8.33 19.20
C LYS A 94 7.39 9.59 18.63
N GLU A 95 8.16 10.30 19.45
CA GLU A 95 8.90 11.49 19.01
C GLU A 95 9.99 11.12 17.99
N VAL A 96 9.98 11.79 16.83
CA VAL A 96 10.95 11.62 15.75
C VAL A 96 12.17 12.50 16.03
N ARG A 97 13.30 11.86 16.35
CA ARG A 97 14.56 12.56 16.68
C ARG A 97 15.51 12.73 15.49
N SER A 98 15.30 11.99 14.42
CA SER A 98 16.08 12.08 13.19
C SER A 98 15.23 11.67 11.99
N ILE A 99 15.29 12.44 10.90
CA ILE A 99 14.62 12.13 9.63
C ILE A 99 15.72 11.69 8.65
N GLY A 100 15.62 10.47 8.14
CA GLY A 100 16.47 10.00 7.04
C GLY A 100 15.95 10.56 5.72
N PHE A 101 16.81 11.18 4.91
CA PHE A 101 16.45 11.61 3.56
C PHE A 101 16.53 10.42 2.61
N LEU A 102 15.38 9.99 2.09
CA LEU A 102 15.30 9.11 0.92
C LEU A 102 15.08 9.99 -0.30
N SER A 103 16.16 10.35 -1.01
CA SER A 103 16.04 11.04 -2.30
C SER A 103 15.58 10.03 -3.36
N ALA A 104 14.40 10.24 -3.93
CA ALA A 104 14.04 9.62 -5.19
C ALA A 104 14.71 10.42 -6.31
N GLU A 105 15.70 9.83 -6.98
CA GLU A 105 16.15 10.33 -8.29
C GLU A 105 15.06 9.99 -9.32
N TRP A 106 14.66 10.98 -10.11
CA TRP A 106 13.66 10.87 -11.18
C TRP A 106 14.37 10.80 -12.53
#